data_AF-A0A1H3XIT3-F1
#
_entry.id   AF-A0A1H3XIT3-F1
#
_cell.length_a   1.000
_cell.length_b   1.000
_cell.length_c   1.000
_cell.angle_alpha   90.00
_cell.angle_beta   90.00
_cell.angle_gamma   90.00
#
_symmetry.space_group_name_H-M   'P 1'
#
loop_
_entity.id
_entity.type
_entity.pdbx_description
1 polymer ?
#
loop_
_entity_poly.entity_id
_entity_poly.type
_entity_poly.pdbx_seq_one_letter_code
_entity_poly.pdbx_strand_id
1 'polypeptide(L)'
;MVTIDLSDPESNEGKVLFDGEEGDQIYISRIVQNSSSYNVVFRSSGSYNLGGGTLASGLEHARNKNGFTHEFKAEAQATYNGETFKLRPSSSSGLNYRSGDEFGFYLFPPDEEIDITKEPTIKVTITNLQLNLWAKKINH
;
A
#
# COMPACT_ATOMS: atom_id res chain seq x y z
N MET A 1 -6.02 -8.85 -2.46
CA MET A 1 -5.90 -8.58 -3.92
C MET A 1 -6.88 -7.47 -4.24
N VAL A 2 -6.53 -6.58 -5.16
CA VAL A 2 -7.42 -5.49 -5.64
C VAL A 2 -7.35 -5.39 -7.17
N THR A 3 -8.47 -5.01 -7.79
CA THR A 3 -8.52 -4.72 -9.23
C THR A 3 -8.53 -3.22 -9.46
N ILE A 4 -7.63 -2.75 -10.30
CA ILE A 4 -7.44 -1.34 -10.65
C ILE A 4 -7.95 -1.13 -12.07
N ASP A 5 -8.77 -0.11 -12.25
CA ASP A 5 -9.21 0.39 -13.55
C ASP A 5 -8.26 1.51 -14.00
N LEU A 6 -7.52 1.27 -15.08
CA LEU A 6 -6.55 2.22 -15.64
C LEU A 6 -7.22 3.24 -16.58
N SER A 7 -8.45 2.98 -17.03
CA SER A 7 -9.20 3.89 -17.90
C SER A 7 -9.80 5.06 -17.12
N ASP A 8 -10.08 4.83 -15.83
CA ASP A 8 -10.51 5.85 -14.87
C ASP A 8 -9.69 5.72 -13.57
N PRO A 9 -8.49 6.34 -13.50
CA PRO A 9 -7.61 6.27 -12.34
C PRO A 9 -8.27 6.71 -11.02
N GLU A 10 -9.16 7.71 -11.06
CA GLU A 10 -9.84 8.27 -9.88
C GLU A 10 -10.87 7.30 -9.30
N SER A 11 -11.55 6.50 -10.14
CA SER A 11 -12.52 5.48 -9.71
C SER A 11 -11.96 4.43 -8.74
N ASN A 12 -10.64 4.34 -8.62
CA ASN A 12 -9.97 3.38 -7.76
C ASN A 12 -9.83 3.84 -6.31
N GLU A 13 -9.98 5.14 -6.03
CA GLU A 13 -9.85 5.67 -4.68
C GLU A 13 -10.83 4.98 -3.72
N GLY A 14 -10.33 4.55 -2.57
CA GLY A 14 -11.11 3.85 -1.55
C GLY A 14 -11.30 2.35 -1.81
N LYS A 15 -10.88 1.78 -2.96
CA LYS A 15 -10.91 0.33 -3.16
C LYS A 15 -10.04 -0.37 -2.13
N VAL A 16 -10.64 -1.29 -1.38
CA VAL A 16 -10.01 -1.97 -0.25
C VAL A 16 -9.16 -3.14 -0.74
N LEU A 17 -7.90 -3.16 -0.34
CA LEU A 17 -6.95 -4.25 -0.55
C LEU A 17 -6.98 -5.26 0.60
N PHE A 18 -7.13 -4.75 1.83
CA PHE A 18 -7.11 -5.50 3.07
C PHE A 18 -8.07 -4.86 4.08
N ASP A 19 -8.87 -5.68 4.75
CA ASP A 19 -9.80 -5.29 5.81
C ASP A 19 -9.62 -6.30 6.96
N GLY A 20 -8.98 -5.85 8.03
CA GLY A 20 -8.64 -6.64 9.20
C GLY A 20 -9.69 -6.54 10.30
N GLU A 21 -9.75 -7.54 11.18
CA GLU A 21 -10.80 -7.65 12.20
C GLU A 21 -10.78 -6.52 13.25
N GLU A 22 -9.61 -5.92 13.52
CA GLU A 22 -9.46 -4.83 14.51
C GLU A 22 -9.66 -3.43 13.90
N GLY A 23 -10.22 -3.34 12.69
CA GLY A 23 -10.45 -2.07 11.99
C GLY A 23 -9.21 -1.56 11.23
N ASP A 24 -8.17 -2.38 11.13
CA ASP A 24 -7.02 -2.09 10.26
C ASP A 24 -7.45 -2.26 8.79
N GLN A 25 -7.25 -1.23 7.97
CA GLN A 25 -7.60 -1.25 6.56
C GLN A 25 -6.44 -0.79 5.70
N ILE A 26 -6.32 -1.37 4.51
CA ILE A 26 -5.45 -0.85 3.46
C ILE A 26 -6.31 -0.65 2.22
N TYR A 27 -6.30 0.56 1.68
CA TYR A 27 -7.08 0.92 0.50
C TYR A 27 -6.25 1.77 -0.46
N ILE A 28 -6.68 1.83 -1.71
CA ILE A 28 -6.05 2.69 -2.72
C ILE A 28 -6.35 4.14 -2.35
N SER A 29 -5.30 4.92 -2.08
CA SER A 29 -5.44 6.37 -1.88
C SER A 29 -5.51 7.11 -3.21
N ARG A 30 -4.70 6.71 -4.19
CA ARG A 30 -4.66 7.35 -5.51
C ARG A 30 -3.88 6.50 -6.49
N ILE A 31 -4.18 6.68 -7.77
CA ILE A 31 -3.34 6.25 -8.88
C ILE A 31 -2.66 7.49 -9.45
N VAL A 32 -1.34 7.50 -9.51
CA VAL A 32 -0.56 8.56 -10.14
C VAL A 32 -0.14 8.09 -11.53
N GLN A 33 -0.67 8.75 -12.55
CA GLN A 33 -0.28 8.53 -13.93
C GLN A 33 0.71 9.61 -14.37
N ASN A 34 1.88 9.19 -14.81
CA ASN A 34 2.85 10.02 -15.52
C ASN A 34 2.93 9.56 -16.97
N SER A 35 3.62 10.34 -17.82
CA SER A 35 3.71 10.08 -19.27
C SER A 35 4.23 8.68 -19.66
N SER A 36 4.91 7.98 -18.76
CA SER A 36 5.50 6.66 -19.01
C SER A 36 5.22 5.63 -17.91
N SER A 37 4.39 5.93 -16.91
CA SER A 37 4.19 5.01 -15.79
C SER A 37 2.90 5.24 -15.03
N TYR A 38 2.38 4.16 -14.46
CA TYR A 38 1.32 4.19 -13.47
C TYR A 38 1.87 3.73 -12.12
N ASN A 39 1.53 4.47 -11.07
CA ASN A 39 1.85 4.17 -9.69
C ASN A 39 0.55 4.07 -8.89
N VAL A 40 0.39 2.97 -8.16
CA VAL A 40 -0.66 2.85 -7.16
C VAL A 40 -0.10 3.22 -5.79
N VAL A 41 -0.75 4.15 -5.11
CA VAL A 41 -0.46 4.51 -3.73
C VAL A 41 -1.55 3.94 -2.84
N PHE A 42 -1.16 3.09 -1.90
CA PHE A 42 -1.99 2.57 -0.84
C PHE A 42 -1.85 3.43 0.41
N ARG A 43 -2.95 3.52 1.15
CA ARG A 43 -2.99 4.10 2.49
C ARG A 43 -3.41 3.05 3.48
N SER A 44 -2.63 2.94 4.54
CA SER A 44 -2.94 2.10 5.69
C SER A 44 -3.71 2.94 6.70
N SER A 45 -4.75 2.37 7.29
CA SER A 45 -5.49 2.93 8.42
C SER A 45 -5.50 1.88 9.52
N GLY A 46 -5.33 2.31 10.77
CA GLY A 46 -5.24 1.40 11.89
C GLY A 46 -5.96 1.94 13.11
N SER A 47 -6.16 1.07 14.09
CA SER A 47 -6.89 1.37 15.31
C SER A 47 -5.98 1.80 16.45
N TYR A 48 -6.47 2.69 17.30
CA TYR A 48 -5.78 3.03 18.55
C TYR A 48 -6.75 3.29 19.69
N ASN A 49 -6.32 2.93 20.90
CA ASN A 49 -7.05 3.17 22.13
C ASN A 49 -6.07 3.47 23.28
N LEU A 50 -6.57 3.53 24.52
CA LEU A 50 -5.75 3.84 25.70
C LEU A 50 -4.67 2.77 26.00
N GLY A 51 -4.86 1.54 25.51
CA GLY A 51 -3.92 0.42 25.68
C GLY A 51 -2.82 0.37 24.62
N GLY A 52 -3.02 0.98 23.46
CA GLY A 52 -2.07 0.87 22.36
C GLY A 52 -2.67 1.21 20.99
N GLY A 53 -1.96 0.81 19.95
CA GLY A 53 -2.46 0.89 18.58
C GLY A 53 -1.95 -0.24 17.70
N THR A 54 -2.69 -0.50 16.63
CA THR A 54 -2.42 -1.50 15.60
C THR A 54 -2.35 -0.80 14.23
N LEU A 55 -1.55 -1.34 13.33
CA LEU A 55 -1.54 -0.92 11.93
C LEU A 55 -1.04 -2.05 11.04
N ALA A 56 -1.93 -2.59 10.21
CA ALA A 56 -1.54 -3.42 9.07
C ALA A 56 -1.01 -2.51 7.94
N SER A 57 0.21 -2.76 7.47
CA SER A 57 0.87 -1.91 6.46
C SER A 57 1.86 -2.69 5.59
N GLY A 58 2.24 -2.15 4.44
CA GLY A 58 3.42 -2.62 3.70
C GLY A 58 4.76 -2.23 4.32
N LEU A 59 4.74 -1.42 5.38
CA LEU A 59 5.89 -0.93 6.10
C LEU A 59 5.96 -1.54 7.51
N GLU A 60 7.16 -1.94 7.91
CA GLU A 60 7.49 -2.22 9.30
C GLU A 60 7.98 -0.93 9.96
N HIS A 61 7.34 -0.52 11.05
CA HIS A 61 7.72 0.65 11.83
C HIS A 61 8.51 0.24 13.06
N ALA A 62 9.65 0.89 13.27
CA ALA A 62 10.52 0.63 14.39
C ALA A 62 11.04 1.92 15.03
N ARG A 63 11.58 1.80 16.24
CA ARG A 63 12.31 2.88 16.90
C ARG A 63 13.77 2.46 17.05
N ASN A 64 14.67 3.30 16.56
CA ASN A 64 16.11 3.13 16.74
C ASN A 64 16.68 4.30 17.57
N LYS A 65 18.00 4.28 17.79
CA LYS A 65 18.73 5.33 18.52
C LYS A 65 18.58 6.74 17.93
N ASN A 66 18.21 6.85 16.66
CA ASN A 66 18.05 8.10 15.92
C ASN A 66 16.57 8.55 15.82
N GLY A 67 15.62 7.77 16.36
CA GLY A 67 14.19 8.11 16.35
C GLY A 67 13.30 7.02 15.74
N PHE A 68 12.12 7.43 15.28
CA PHE A 68 11.20 6.57 14.53
C PHE A 68 11.74 6.36 13.11
N THR A 69 11.66 5.11 12.64
CA THR A 69 12.06 4.69 11.30
C THR A 69 11.05 3.70 10.76
N HIS A 70 11.08 3.47 9.45
CA HIS A 70 10.27 2.44 8.80
C HIS A 70 11.09 1.73 7.71
N GLU A 71 10.73 0.49 7.43
CA GLU A 71 11.31 -0.33 6.37
C GLU A 71 10.21 -0.87 5.46
N PHE A 72 10.40 -0.77 4.15
CA PHE A 72 9.46 -1.33 3.18
C PHE A 72 9.61 -2.85 3.14
N LYS A 73 8.57 -3.59 3.52
CA LYS A 73 8.57 -5.06 3.56
C LYS A 73 7.63 -5.70 2.56
N ALA A 74 6.54 -5.03 2.20
CA ALA A 74 5.56 -5.58 1.27
C ALA A 74 6.18 -5.94 -0.07
N GLU A 75 5.72 -7.06 -0.61
CA GLU A 75 5.99 -7.47 -1.97
C GLU A 75 4.69 -7.40 -2.76
N ALA A 76 4.78 -7.14 -4.06
CA ALA A 76 3.61 -7.11 -4.90
C ALA A 76 3.87 -7.75 -6.26
N GLN A 77 2.80 -8.33 -6.80
CA GLN A 77 2.74 -8.81 -8.17
C GLN A 77 1.47 -8.28 -8.82
N ALA A 78 1.53 -8.06 -10.13
CA ALA A 78 0.36 -7.73 -10.92
C ALA A 78 0.11 -8.76 -12.00
N THR A 79 -1.16 -8.95 -12.33
CA THR A 79 -1.60 -9.69 -13.51
C THR A 79 -2.27 -8.71 -14.47
N TYR A 80 -1.71 -8.60 -15.68
CA TYR A 80 -2.20 -7.76 -16.77
C TYR A 80 -2.17 -8.57 -18.06
N ASN A 81 -3.25 -8.55 -18.84
CA ASN A 81 -3.36 -9.30 -20.10
C ASN A 81 -2.96 -10.80 -19.99
N GLY A 82 -3.26 -11.42 -18.84
CA GLY A 82 -2.93 -12.83 -18.55
C GLY A 82 -1.49 -13.09 -18.11
N GLU A 83 -0.59 -12.10 -18.19
CA GLU A 83 0.79 -12.21 -17.72
C GLU A 83 0.92 -11.72 -16.29
N THR A 84 1.75 -12.38 -15.47
CA THR A 84 2.00 -12.00 -14.08
C THR A 84 3.46 -11.63 -13.87
N PHE A 85 3.71 -10.48 -13.27
CA PHE A 85 5.05 -9.96 -13.02
C PHE A 85 5.16 -9.29 -11.66
N LYS A 86 6.39 -9.20 -11.14
CA LYS A 86 6.68 -8.55 -9.86
C LYS A 86 6.64 -7.03 -10.01
N LEU A 87 6.03 -6.36 -9.04
CA LEU A 87 6.02 -4.91 -8.96
C LEU A 87 7.22 -4.40 -8.15
N ARG A 88 7.62 -3.16 -8.45
CA ARG A 88 8.70 -2.47 -7.75
C ARG A 88 8.12 -1.43 -6.79
N PRO A 89 8.62 -1.32 -5.55
CA PRO A 89 8.24 -0.24 -4.65
C PRO A 89 8.48 1.14 -5.29
N SER A 90 7.57 2.08 -5.06
CA SER A 90 7.64 3.43 -5.64
C SER A 90 7.72 4.55 -4.61
N SER A 91 7.03 4.38 -3.47
CA SER A 91 6.93 5.42 -2.44
C SER A 91 6.65 4.80 -1.08
N SER A 92 7.09 5.47 -0.02
CA SER A 92 6.74 5.14 1.37
C SER A 92 6.70 6.41 2.20
N SER A 93 5.95 6.39 3.30
CA SER A 93 5.93 7.47 4.29
C SER A 93 6.08 6.93 5.71
N GLY A 94 6.48 7.80 6.63
CA GLY A 94 6.29 7.52 8.06
C GLY A 94 4.80 7.57 8.47
N LEU A 95 4.55 7.33 9.75
CA LEU A 95 3.22 7.49 10.35
C LEU A 95 2.78 8.96 10.31
N ASN A 96 1.68 9.22 9.61
CA ASN A 96 1.02 10.52 9.59
C ASN A 96 -0.07 10.56 10.67
N TYR A 97 0.37 10.71 11.93
CA TYR A 97 -0.47 10.81 13.12
C TYR A 97 -1.62 9.78 13.17
N ARG A 98 -2.88 10.18 12.88
CA ARG A 98 -4.08 9.32 12.97
C ARG A 98 -4.42 8.57 11.69
N SER A 99 -3.66 8.80 10.64
CA SER A 99 -4.02 8.39 9.29
C SER A 99 -3.21 7.21 8.75
N GLY A 100 -2.42 6.56 9.62
CA GLY A 100 -1.48 5.51 9.25
C GLY A 100 -0.37 6.02 8.33
N ASP A 101 0.09 5.18 7.42
CA ASP A 101 1.15 5.47 6.46
C ASP A 101 0.68 5.33 5.02
N GLU A 102 1.56 5.67 4.09
CA GLU A 102 1.40 5.40 2.67
C GLU A 102 2.55 4.53 2.17
N PHE A 103 2.23 3.61 1.26
CA PHE A 103 3.22 2.86 0.49
C PHE A 103 2.70 2.63 -0.93
N GLY A 104 3.59 2.53 -1.91
CA GLY A 104 3.17 2.43 -3.31
C GLY A 104 4.04 1.51 -4.15
N PHE A 105 3.50 1.14 -5.31
CA PHE A 105 4.16 0.31 -6.31
C PHE A 105 3.98 0.89 -7.71
N TYR A 106 5.01 0.73 -8.55
CA TYR A 106 4.86 0.89 -10.00
C TYR A 106 4.06 -0.29 -10.55
N LEU A 107 3.00 -0.02 -11.31
CA LEU A 107 2.09 -1.04 -11.84
C LEU A 107 2.65 -1.82 -13.04
N PHE A 108 3.72 -1.30 -13.66
CA PHE A 108 4.35 -1.91 -14.83
C PHE A 108 5.89 -1.97 -14.70
N PRO A 109 6.54 -2.95 -15.33
CA PRO A 109 7.97 -2.95 -15.60
C PRO A 109 8.43 -1.68 -16.32
N PRO A 110 9.72 -1.33 -16.24
CA PRO A 110 10.24 -0.20 -16.99
C PRO A 110 10.20 -0.56 -18.49
N ASP A 111 10.02 0.46 -19.34
CA ASP A 111 10.12 0.34 -20.80
C ASP A 111 9.06 -0.57 -21.47
N GLU A 112 7.99 -0.94 -20.76
CA GLU A 112 6.87 -1.66 -21.33
C GLU A 112 5.88 -0.67 -21.98
N GLU A 113 5.49 -0.94 -23.23
CA GLU A 113 4.48 -0.14 -23.92
C GLU A 113 3.09 -0.55 -23.43
N ILE A 114 2.44 0.36 -22.68
CA ILE A 114 1.17 0.09 -22.03
C ILE A 114 0.02 0.49 -22.96
N ASP A 115 -0.66 -0.50 -23.52
CA ASP A 115 -1.89 -0.30 -24.28
C ASP A 115 -3.12 -0.66 -23.44
N ILE A 116 -3.64 0.33 -22.70
CA ILE A 116 -4.82 0.18 -21.83
C ILE A 116 -6.13 -0.01 -22.63
N THR A 117 -6.11 0.17 -23.95
CA THR A 117 -7.33 0.02 -24.77
C THR A 117 -7.72 -1.44 -24.99
N LYS A 118 -6.75 -2.36 -24.86
CA LYS A 118 -6.96 -3.81 -24.97
C LYS A 118 -7.50 -4.43 -23.69
N GLU A 119 -6.97 -4.00 -22.55
CA GLU A 119 -7.37 -4.45 -21.23
C GLU A 119 -7.25 -3.26 -20.26
N PRO A 120 -8.36 -2.63 -19.87
CA PRO A 120 -8.31 -1.46 -18.99
C PRO A 120 -8.07 -1.83 -17.53
N THR A 121 -8.02 -3.12 -17.18
CA THR A 121 -7.89 -3.55 -15.78
C THR A 121 -6.60 -4.30 -15.47
N ILE A 122 -6.04 -4.02 -14.29
CA ILE A 122 -4.89 -4.74 -13.75
C ILE A 122 -5.21 -5.27 -12.36
N LYS A 123 -4.86 -6.53 -12.08
CA LYS A 123 -5.06 -7.15 -10.76
C LYS A 123 -3.76 -7.07 -9.97
N VAL A 124 -3.80 -6.48 -8.78
CA VAL A 124 -2.64 -6.35 -7.90
C VAL A 124 -2.82 -7.22 -6.66
N THR A 125 -1.82 -8.05 -6.39
CA THR A 125 -1.73 -8.84 -5.15
C THR A 125 -0.53 -8.35 -4.35
N ILE A 126 -0.76 -8.04 -3.07
CA ILE A 126 0.27 -7.65 -2.13
C ILE A 126 0.42 -8.75 -1.09
N THR A 127 1.66 -9.08 -0.77
CA THR A 127 2.06 -10.07 0.22
C THR A 127 3.08 -9.47 1.18
N ASN A 128 3.39 -10.19 2.26
CA ASN A 128 4.30 -9.74 3.29
C ASN A 128 3.89 -8.38 3.92
N LEU A 129 2.58 -8.21 4.14
CA LEU A 129 2.07 -7.12 4.98
C LEU A 129 2.53 -7.34 6.42
N GLN A 130 2.81 -6.24 7.10
CA GLN A 130 3.31 -6.20 8.47
C GLN A 130 2.22 -5.73 9.40
N LEU A 131 2.09 -6.42 10.53
CA LEU A 131 1.25 -5.97 11.63
C LEU A 131 2.11 -5.22 12.65
N ASN A 132 1.97 -3.91 12.68
CA ASN A 132 2.67 -3.05 13.64
C ASN A 132 1.84 -2.91 14.91
N LEU A 133 2.45 -3.23 16.06
CA LEU A 133 1.79 -3.19 17.36
C LEU A 133 2.52 -2.26 18.31
N TRP A 134 1.80 -1.33 18.92
CA TRP A 134 2.34 -0.44 19.95
C TRP A 134 1.58 -0.61 21.24
N ALA A 135 2.25 -1.05 22.30
CA ALA A 135 1.71 -1.08 23.65
C ALA A 135 2.10 0.19 24.42
N LYS A 136 1.14 0.79 25.13
CA LYS A 136 1.48 1.86 26.08
C LYS A 136 2.28 1.27 27.24
N LYS A 137 3.46 1.84 27.55
CA LYS A 137 4.15 1.52 28.80
C LYS A 137 3.33 2.04 29.97
N ILE A 138 2.89 1.13 30.84
CA ILE A 138 2.39 1.47 32.17
C ILE A 138 3.63 1.82 32.99
N ASN A 139 3.86 3.11 33.23
CA ASN A 139 4.85 3.52 34.23
C ASN A 139 4.22 3.27 35.60
N HIS A 140 4.76 2.30 36.33
CA HIS A 140 4.51 2.11 37.76
C HIS A 140 5.44 3.02 38.57
#